data_AF-A0A1Q5DIK1-F1
#
_entry.id   AF-A0A1Q5DIK1-F1
#
_cell.length_a   1.000
_cell.length_b   1.000
_cell.length_c   1.000
_cell.angle_alpha   90.00
_cell.angle_beta   90.00
_cell.angle_gamma   90.00
#
_symmetry.space_group_name_H-M   'P 1'
#
loop_
_entity.id
_entity.type
_entity.pdbx_description
1 polymer ?
#
loop_
_entity_poly.entity_id
_entity_poly.type
_entity_poly.pdbx_seq_one_letter_code
_entity_poly.pdbx_strand_id
1 'polypeptide(L)'
;MNDKPMLILIAGPYRSGTGGDPQAMAANLARLEAAAWPVFAAGHLPVIGEWIALPVLHSAGAGPTDPLADQVLYPTAERLLARCDAVLRLPGESAGADQDVATARRRGLPVYDDVAQIPHRTAPREELRTEPQAELRTAPQETV
;
A
#
# COMPACT_ATOMS: atom_id res chain seq x y z
N MET A 1 -4.70 18.87 -9.96
CA MET A 1 -4.70 17.42 -9.67
C MET A 1 -3.72 17.20 -8.54
N ASN A 2 -4.11 16.47 -7.49
CA ASN A 2 -3.26 16.28 -6.31
C ASN A 2 -2.15 15.28 -6.67
N ASP A 3 -0.94 15.77 -6.89
CA ASP A 3 0.21 14.98 -7.35
C ASP A 3 0.97 14.28 -6.19
N LYS A 4 0.46 14.44 -4.96
CA LYS A 4 1.06 13.81 -3.78
C LYS A 4 0.82 12.28 -3.82
N PRO A 5 1.87 11.45 -3.66
CA PRO A 5 1.67 10.01 -3.49
C PRO A 5 0.88 9.72 -2.21
N MET A 6 -0.10 8.83 -2.33
CA MET A 6 -0.90 8.31 -1.21
C MET A 6 -0.27 7.05 -0.64
N LEU A 7 -0.41 6.87 0.68
CA LEU A 7 -0.32 5.56 1.32
C LEU A 7 -1.72 4.91 1.33
N ILE A 8 -1.87 3.80 0.62
CA ILE A 8 -3.17 3.14 0.43
C ILE A 8 -3.17 1.80 1.15
N LEU A 9 -4.05 1.65 2.14
CA LEU A 9 -4.29 0.37 2.80
C LEU A 9 -5.13 -0.53 1.89
N ILE A 10 -4.62 -1.72 1.58
CA ILE A 10 -5.36 -2.76 0.86
C ILE A 10 -6.04 -3.65 1.90
N ALA A 11 -7.37 -3.61 1.92
CA ALA A 11 -8.21 -4.35 2.86
C ALA A 11 -9.00 -5.44 2.13
N GLY A 12 -9.04 -6.65 2.69
CA GLY A 12 -9.81 -7.76 2.15
C GLY A 12 -9.84 -8.97 3.08
N PRO A 13 -10.34 -10.13 2.63
CA PRO A 13 -10.33 -11.35 3.43
C PRO A 13 -8.89 -11.80 3.67
N TYR A 14 -8.51 -11.94 4.94
CA TYR A 14 -7.31 -12.67 5.36
C TYR A 14 -7.68 -13.97 6.10
N ARG A 15 -8.33 -13.86 7.27
CA ARG A 15 -8.85 -15.01 8.05
C ARG A 15 -10.27 -15.44 7.68
N SER A 16 -11.08 -14.50 7.21
CA SER A 16 -12.48 -14.76 6.89
C SER A 16 -12.61 -15.82 5.80
N GLY A 17 -13.52 -16.78 6.01
CA GLY A 17 -13.76 -17.90 5.08
C GLY A 17 -12.67 -18.98 5.06
N THR A 18 -11.64 -18.92 5.90
CA THR A 18 -10.56 -19.94 5.92
C THR A 18 -10.77 -21.04 6.94
N GLY A 19 -11.61 -20.81 7.96
CA GLY A 19 -11.74 -21.75 9.09
C GLY A 19 -10.43 -21.96 9.87
N GLY A 20 -9.48 -21.03 9.77
CA GLY A 20 -8.14 -21.16 10.36
C GLY A 20 -7.16 -22.02 9.54
N ASP A 21 -7.54 -22.46 8.34
CA ASP A 21 -6.66 -23.21 7.46
C ASP A 21 -5.48 -22.33 6.97
N PRO A 22 -4.21 -22.73 7.23
CA PRO A 22 -3.06 -21.92 6.85
C PRO A 22 -2.88 -21.71 5.34
N GLN A 23 -3.26 -22.69 4.51
CA GLN A 23 -3.11 -22.58 3.05
C GLN A 23 -4.14 -21.61 2.48
N ALA A 24 -5.39 -21.67 2.95
CA ALA A 24 -6.43 -20.73 2.60
C ALA A 24 -6.07 -19.30 3.05
N MET A 25 -5.48 -19.14 4.24
CA MET A 25 -4.97 -17.84 4.70
C MET A 25 -3.81 -17.31 3.84
N ALA A 26 -2.89 -18.18 3.43
CA ALA A 26 -1.82 -17.81 2.51
C ALA A 26 -2.36 -17.42 1.12
N ALA A 27 -3.35 -18.14 0.60
CA ALA A 27 -4.02 -17.80 -0.66
C ALA A 27 -4.76 -16.46 -0.56
N ASN A 28 -5.42 -16.21 0.58
CA ASN A 28 -6.05 -14.93 0.88
C ASN A 28 -5.03 -13.78 0.89
N LEU A 29 -3.89 -13.95 1.57
CA LEU A 29 -2.80 -12.98 1.59
C LEU A 29 -2.25 -12.72 0.18
N ALA A 30 -2.01 -13.77 -0.60
CA ALA A 30 -1.54 -13.63 -1.98
C ALA A 30 -2.49 -12.81 -2.87
N ARG A 31 -3.82 -12.86 -2.63
CA ARG A 31 -4.78 -12.00 -3.33
C ARG A 31 -4.66 -10.53 -2.92
N LEU A 32 -4.40 -10.24 -1.65
CA LEU A 32 -4.12 -8.88 -1.19
C LEU A 32 -2.83 -8.36 -1.85
N GLU A 33 -1.78 -9.19 -1.87
CA GLU A 33 -0.49 -8.85 -2.46
C GLU A 33 -0.56 -8.63 -3.97
N ALA A 34 -1.39 -9.38 -4.69
CA ALA A 34 -1.61 -9.20 -6.12
C ALA A 34 -2.17 -7.79 -6.46
N ALA A 35 -2.92 -7.17 -5.54
CA ALA A 35 -3.41 -5.81 -5.71
C ALA A 35 -2.34 -4.73 -5.43
N ALA A 36 -1.22 -5.07 -4.80
CA ALA A 36 -0.17 -4.12 -4.47
C ALA A 36 0.52 -3.55 -5.73
N TRP A 37 0.77 -4.39 -6.74
CA TRP A 37 1.40 -3.93 -7.99
C TRP A 37 0.59 -2.83 -8.70
N PRO A 38 -0.70 -2.99 -9.02
CA PRO A 38 -1.43 -1.94 -9.72
C PRO A 38 -1.57 -0.64 -8.89
N VAL A 39 -1.63 -0.72 -7.55
CA VAL A 39 -1.53 0.47 -6.68
C VAL A 39 -0.18 1.17 -6.83
N PHE A 40 0.92 0.39 -6.82
CA PHE A 40 2.27 0.92 -7.01
C PHE A 40 2.46 1.53 -8.40
N ALA A 41 1.95 0.86 -9.44
CA ALA A 41 1.99 1.33 -10.82
C ALA A 41 1.18 2.62 -11.03
N ALA A 42 0.16 2.89 -10.21
CA ALA A 42 -0.54 4.17 -10.18
C ALA A 42 0.28 5.31 -9.54
N GLY A 43 1.48 5.01 -9.02
CA GLY A 43 2.41 5.96 -8.40
C GLY A 43 2.22 6.13 -6.88
N HIS A 44 1.52 5.19 -6.24
CA HIS A 44 1.20 5.23 -4.81
C HIS A 44 1.94 4.15 -4.03
N LEU A 45 1.89 4.22 -2.70
CA LEU A 45 2.48 3.20 -1.83
C LEU A 45 1.36 2.27 -1.32
N PRO A 46 1.36 0.99 -1.69
CA PRO A 46 0.46 0.01 -1.09
C PRO A 46 0.95 -0.40 0.30
N VAL A 47 0.02 -0.65 1.21
CA VAL A 47 0.30 -1.34 2.48
C VAL A 47 -0.80 -2.36 2.77
N ILE A 48 -0.42 -3.50 3.32
CA ILE A 48 -1.33 -4.58 3.77
C ILE A 48 -1.14 -4.73 5.28
N GLY A 49 -2.24 -4.86 6.03
CA GLY A 49 -2.19 -4.96 7.50
C GLY A 49 -1.32 -6.14 7.98
N GLU A 50 -1.46 -7.28 7.31
CA GLU A 50 -0.76 -8.52 7.59
C GLU A 50 0.77 -8.41 7.43
N TRP A 51 1.27 -7.57 6.52
CA TRP A 51 2.72 -7.34 6.38
C TRP A 51 3.35 -6.78 7.65
N ILE A 52 2.57 -6.07 8.47
CA ILE A 52 3.02 -5.50 9.74
C ILE A 52 2.62 -6.41 10.90
N ALA A 53 1.38 -6.91 10.90
CA ALA A 53 0.83 -7.66 12.02
C ALA A 53 1.46 -9.06 12.18
N LEU A 54 1.74 -9.77 11.09
CA LEU A 54 2.24 -11.16 11.17
C LEU A 54 3.67 -11.24 11.73
N PRO A 55 4.63 -10.40 11.32
CA PRO A 55 5.94 -10.38 11.97
C PRO A 55 5.87 -10.01 13.46
N VAL A 56 4.95 -9.09 13.84
CA VAL A 56 4.74 -8.72 15.25
C VAL A 56 4.23 -9.92 16.05
N LEU A 57 3.21 -10.62 15.57
CA LEU A 57 2.70 -11.84 16.21
C LEU A 57 3.80 -12.91 16.35
N HIS A 58 4.52 -13.15 15.27
CA HIS A 58 5.61 -14.13 15.25
C HIS A 58 6.68 -13.81 16.29
N SER A 59 7.04 -12.53 16.46
CA SER A 59 8.01 -12.09 17.47
C SER A 59 7.56 -12.36 18.91
N ALA A 60 6.25 -12.50 19.15
CA ALA A 60 5.66 -12.88 20.44
C ALA A 60 5.45 -14.40 20.59
N GLY A 61 5.91 -15.21 19.63
CA GLY A 61 5.69 -16.66 19.59
C GLY A 61 4.27 -17.07 19.20
N ALA A 62 3.47 -16.15 18.65
CA ALA A 62 2.08 -16.36 18.30
C ALA A 62 1.86 -16.47 16.79
N GLY A 63 0.81 -17.20 16.40
CA GLY A 63 0.33 -17.31 15.03
C GLY A 63 -0.94 -16.49 14.78
N PRO A 64 -1.40 -16.39 13.52
CA PRO A 64 -2.60 -15.63 13.17
C PRO A 64 -3.93 -16.27 13.64
N THR A 65 -3.87 -17.51 14.12
CA THR A 65 -4.99 -18.24 14.75
C THR A 65 -4.90 -18.24 16.28
N ASP A 66 -3.86 -17.64 16.86
CA ASP A 66 -3.67 -17.55 18.30
C ASP A 66 -4.65 -16.52 18.93
N PRO A 67 -5.07 -16.67 20.21
CA PRO A 67 -5.86 -15.65 20.90
C PRO A 67 -5.23 -14.24 20.92
N LEU A 68 -3.91 -14.12 20.82
CA LEU A 68 -3.21 -12.84 20.71
C LEU A 68 -3.45 -12.16 19.36
N ALA A 69 -3.85 -12.89 18.32
CA ALA A 69 -3.99 -12.39 16.96
C ALA A 69 -4.90 -11.17 16.87
N ASP A 70 -6.04 -11.16 17.56
CA ASP A 70 -6.98 -10.04 17.54
C ASP A 70 -6.41 -8.79 18.21
N GLN A 71 -5.57 -8.97 19.23
CA GLN A 71 -4.89 -7.88 19.95
C GLN A 71 -3.74 -7.27 19.12
N VAL A 72 -3.36 -7.88 18.00
CA VAL A 72 -2.32 -7.37 17.11
C VAL A 72 -2.89 -6.93 15.76
N LEU A 73 -3.70 -7.78 15.10
CA LEU A 73 -4.24 -7.51 13.76
C LEU A 73 -5.11 -6.25 13.75
N TYR A 74 -6.14 -6.18 14.62
CA TYR A 74 -7.04 -5.02 14.65
C TYR A 74 -6.32 -3.72 15.05
N PRO A 75 -5.51 -3.68 16.13
CA PRO A 75 -4.77 -2.48 16.47
C PRO A 75 -3.75 -2.06 15.40
N THR A 76 -3.18 -3.01 14.65
CA THR A 76 -2.29 -2.70 13.52
C THR A 76 -3.04 -1.99 12.41
N ALA A 77 -4.21 -2.50 12.01
CA ALA A 77 -5.06 -1.86 11.00
C ALA A 77 -5.51 -0.45 11.45
N GLU A 78 -5.93 -0.28 12.70
CA GLU A 78 -6.30 1.04 13.22
C GLU A 78 -5.15 2.06 13.21
N ARG A 79 -3.93 1.60 13.56
CA ARG A 79 -2.72 2.44 13.53
C ARG A 79 -2.32 2.80 12.10
N LEU A 80 -2.46 1.87 11.15
CA LEU A 80 -2.23 2.12 9.73
C LEU A 80 -3.25 3.12 9.17
N LEU A 81 -4.53 2.97 9.48
CA LEU A 81 -5.59 3.89 9.06
C LEU A 81 -5.42 5.32 9.60
N ALA A 82 -4.63 5.52 10.66
CA ALA A 82 -4.25 6.84 11.13
C ALA A 82 -3.13 7.50 10.30
N ARG A 83 -2.52 6.76 9.38
CA ARG A 83 -1.40 7.21 8.53
C ARG A 83 -1.67 7.07 7.04
N CYS A 84 -2.65 6.25 6.66
CA CYS A 84 -3.05 6.07 5.27
C CYS A 84 -3.88 7.26 4.78
N ASP A 85 -3.75 7.53 3.48
CA ASP A 85 -4.51 8.56 2.77
C ASP A 85 -5.77 7.97 2.11
N ALA A 86 -5.84 6.64 1.91
CA ALA A 86 -6.97 5.95 1.30
C ALA A 86 -7.05 4.46 1.71
N VAL A 87 -8.17 3.81 1.39
CA VAL A 87 -8.35 2.36 1.45
C VAL A 87 -8.77 1.81 0.08
N LEU A 88 -8.15 0.71 -0.35
CA LEU A 88 -8.65 -0.14 -1.42
C LEU A 88 -9.31 -1.38 -0.78
N ARG A 89 -10.62 -1.53 -0.94
CA ARG A 89 -11.39 -2.70 -0.47
C ARG A 89 -11.50 -3.72 -1.60
N LEU A 90 -10.79 -4.84 -1.49
CA LEU A 90 -10.95 -5.97 -2.43
C LEU A 90 -12.29 -6.69 -2.19
N PRO A 91 -12.85 -7.46 -3.13
CA PRO A 91 -14.09 -8.20 -2.91
C PRO A 91 -13.93 -9.35 -1.90
N GLY A 92 -15.07 -9.84 -1.38
CA GLY A 92 -15.17 -10.99 -0.49
C GLY A 92 -15.54 -10.64 0.96
N GLU A 93 -16.24 -11.56 1.63
CA GLU A 93 -16.69 -11.40 3.01
C GLU A 93 -15.51 -11.26 3.96
N SER A 94 -15.45 -10.15 4.71
CA SER A 94 -14.39 -9.95 5.69
C SER A 94 -14.76 -8.91 6.74
N ALA A 95 -15.09 -9.36 7.95
CA ALA A 95 -15.41 -8.47 9.06
C ALA A 95 -14.28 -7.46 9.37
N GLY A 96 -13.02 -7.89 9.27
CA GLY A 96 -11.87 -6.99 9.44
C GLY A 96 -11.81 -5.90 8.38
N ALA A 97 -11.93 -6.27 7.10
CA ALA A 97 -11.90 -5.29 6.02
C ALA A 97 -13.13 -4.35 6.04
N ASP A 98 -14.29 -4.86 6.47
CA ASP A 98 -15.50 -4.05 6.64
C ASP A 98 -15.34 -3.03 7.78
N GLN A 99 -14.66 -3.42 8.86
CA GLN A 99 -14.28 -2.50 9.95
C GLN A 99 -13.26 -1.45 9.47
N ASP A 100 -12.30 -1.83 8.62
CA ASP A 100 -11.34 -0.89 8.03
C ASP A 100 -12.05 0.15 7.17
N VAL A 101 -12.97 -0.27 6.31
CA VAL A 101 -13.81 0.61 5.49
C VAL A 101 -14.65 1.54 6.36
N ALA A 102 -15.31 1.01 7.39
CA ALA A 102 -16.10 1.83 8.31
C ALA A 102 -15.22 2.89 9.01
N THR A 103 -14.01 2.51 9.41
CA THR A 103 -13.05 3.41 10.06
C THR A 103 -12.51 4.47 9.11
N ALA A 104 -12.17 4.10 7.87
CA ALA A 104 -11.75 5.01 6.82
C ALA A 104 -12.83 6.05 6.53
N ARG A 105 -14.09 5.61 6.36
CA ARG A 105 -15.25 6.49 6.17
C ARG A 105 -15.45 7.46 7.33
N ARG A 106 -15.35 7.00 8.58
CA ARG A 106 -15.42 7.88 9.77
C ARG A 106 -14.31 8.93 9.79
N ARG A 107 -13.14 8.63 9.22
CA ARG A 107 -11.99 9.55 9.11
C ARG A 107 -12.05 10.46 7.86
N GLY A 108 -13.05 10.29 6.99
CA GLY A 108 -13.15 11.03 5.73
C GLY A 108 -12.12 10.58 4.68
N LEU A 109 -11.53 9.39 4.83
CA LEU A 109 -10.63 8.84 3.82
C LEU A 109 -11.43 8.27 2.64
N PRO A 110 -10.97 8.47 1.39
CA PRO A 110 -11.53 7.80 0.23
C PRO A 110 -11.40 6.28 0.37
N VAL A 111 -12.45 5.58 -0.03
CA VAL A 111 -12.50 4.13 -0.14
C VAL A 111 -12.77 3.80 -1.60
N TYR A 112 -11.86 3.02 -2.20
CA TYR A 112 -11.98 2.49 -3.55
C TYR A 112 -12.36 1.02 -3.47
N ASP A 113 -13.31 0.59 -4.30
CA ASP A 113 -13.71 -0.82 -4.40
C ASP A 113 -13.06 -1.51 -5.62
N ASP A 114 -12.41 -0.71 -6.49
CA ASP A 114 -11.65 -1.18 -7.65
C ASP A 114 -10.37 -0.35 -7.80
N VAL A 115 -9.26 -1.02 -8.17
CA VAL A 115 -7.96 -0.37 -8.36
C VAL A 115 -7.98 0.69 -9.48
N ALA A 116 -8.86 0.54 -10.47
CA ALA A 116 -9.02 1.50 -11.56
C ALA A 116 -9.63 2.84 -11.10
N GLN A 117 -10.22 2.89 -9.90
CA GLN A 117 -10.73 4.13 -9.31
C GLN A 117 -9.62 4.95 -8.65
N ILE A 118 -8.45 4.35 -8.42
CA ILE A 118 -7.31 5.02 -7.80
C ILE A 118 -6.74 6.02 -8.82
N PRO A 119 -6.61 7.31 -8.46
CA PRO A 119 -6.04 8.31 -9.34
C PRO A 119 -4.62 7.93 -9.77
N HIS A 120 -4.33 7.96 -11.06
CA HIS A 120 -2.95 7.80 -11.51
C HIS A 120 -2.17 9.09 -11.28
N ARG A 121 -1.00 8.98 -10.68
CA ARG A 121 -0.04 10.08 -10.70
C ARG A 121 0.50 10.23 -12.12
N THR A 122 0.22 11.36 -12.72
CA THR A 122 1.04 11.84 -13.83
C THR A 122 2.40 12.13 -13.21
N ALA A 123 3.41 11.29 -13.48
CA ALA A 123 4.74 11.55 -12.94
C ALA A 123 5.13 13.01 -13.21
N PRO A 124 5.83 13.69 -12.29
CA PRO A 124 6.74 14.72 -12.75
C PRO A 124 7.57 14.03 -13.83
N ARG A 125 7.53 14.56 -15.06
CA ARG A 125 8.71 14.47 -15.92
C ARG A 125 9.85 14.76 -14.94
N GLU A 126 10.76 13.81 -14.74
CA GLU A 126 12.10 14.15 -14.27
C GLU A 126 12.40 15.52 -14.91
N GLU A 127 12.91 16.51 -14.18
CA GLU A 127 14.36 16.62 -14.08
C GLU A 127 15.03 15.88 -15.25
N LEU A 128 14.59 16.20 -16.48
CA LEU A 128 15.31 15.96 -17.71
C LEU A 128 16.60 16.66 -17.37
N ARG A 129 17.58 15.86 -16.93
CA ARG A 129 18.97 16.23 -16.90
C ARG A 129 19.34 16.52 -18.34
N THR A 130 18.87 17.66 -18.85
CA THR A 130 19.65 18.47 -19.76
C THR A 130 20.68 19.12 -18.86
N GLU A 131 21.71 18.37 -18.49
CA GLU A 131 22.99 19.05 -18.37
C GLU A 131 23.25 19.64 -19.76
N PRO A 132 23.47 20.95 -19.90
CA PRO A 132 24.08 21.43 -21.12
C PRO A 132 25.46 20.79 -21.15
N GLN A 133 25.72 19.90 -22.11
CA GLN A 133 27.08 19.69 -22.55
C GLN A 133 27.59 21.06 -22.98
N ALA A 134 28.40 21.68 -22.12
CA ALA A 134 29.20 22.84 -22.49
C ALA A 134 30.25 22.35 -23.48
N GLU A 135 29.84 22.10 -24.72
CA GLU A 135 30.75 22.17 -25.84
C GLU A 135 30.95 23.64 -26.20
N LEU A 136 32.24 23.96 -26.35
CA LEU A 136 32.80 25.04 -27.15
C LEU A 136 33.09 26.38 -26.45
N ARG A 137 34.33 26.50 -25.97
CA ARG A 137 35.20 27.54 -26.58
C ARG A 137 36.60 26.99 -26.84
N THR A 138 36.78 26.56 -28.08
CA THR A 138 38.06 26.63 -28.78
C THR A 138 38.66 28.02 -28.56
N ALA A 139 39.85 28.08 -27.94
CA ALA A 139 40.64 29.31 -27.95
C ALA A 139 41.31 29.44 -29.34
N PRO A 140 41.24 30.61 -29.99
CA PRO A 140 42.06 30.88 -31.17
C PRO A 140 43.53 31.04 -30.79
N GLN A 141 44.38 30.75 -31.78
CA GLN A 141 45.84 30.74 -31.75
C GLN A 141 46.48 32.13 -31.61
N GLU A 142 47.81 32.12 -31.36
CA GLU A 142 48.86 33.04 -31.85
C GLU A 142 49.67 33.91 -30.85
N THR A 143 50.97 33.57 -30.79
CA THR A 143 52.18 34.43 -30.97
C THR A 143 52.59 35.41 -29.86
N VAL A 144 53.73 35.17 -29.18
CA VAL A 144 55.09 35.71 -29.45
C VAL A 144 56.12 34.79 -28.79
#